data_AF-A0A7K0FDJ3-F1
#
_entry.id   AF-A0A7K0FDJ3-F1
#
_cell.length_a   1.000
_cell.length_b   1.000
_cell.length_c   1.000
_cell.angle_alpha   90.00
_cell.angle_beta   90.00
_cell.angle_gamma   90.00
#
_symmetry.space_group_name_H-M   'P 1'
#
loop_
_entity.id
_entity.type
_entity.pdbx_description
1 polymer ?
#
loop_
_entity_poly.entity_id
_entity_poly.type
_entity_poly.pdbx_seq_one_letter_code
_entity_poly.pdbx_strand_id
1 'polypeptide(L)'
;MDISNYINYLVKPLLAAKKITTTSKGIALSVPTIALLATFHIEKQVLLFLGVLLLFDFVTGILVSFKEAKDNAKKDGRFATKETTKHRWFTRLMFRIKFYYNVIESEKLRLSLLKMTMYMFAIIGAKTIQSMFKIKPFAFSFSEAEWTITIVVISICCIFEVHSIVMENVKKLGYDLIDKLFSVFRSYKEIKKEFKEE
;
A
#
# COMPACT_ATOMS: atom_id res chain seq x y z
N MET A 1 -16.38 11.95 -19.50
CA MET A 1 -15.89 11.38 -18.21
C MET A 1 -16.42 12.28 -17.11
N ASP A 2 -17.32 11.80 -16.26
CA ASP A 2 -18.08 12.65 -15.32
C ASP A 2 -17.22 13.29 -14.23
N ILE A 3 -17.52 14.55 -13.89
CA ILE A 3 -16.92 15.31 -12.79
C ILE A 3 -17.05 14.57 -11.44
N SER A 4 -18.16 13.85 -11.26
CA SER A 4 -18.39 12.95 -10.11
C SER A 4 -17.26 11.93 -9.91
N ASN A 5 -16.72 11.35 -10.99
CA ASN A 5 -15.61 10.41 -10.89
C ASN A 5 -14.33 11.09 -10.41
N TYR A 6 -14.03 12.32 -10.87
CA TYR A 6 -12.87 13.09 -10.42
C TYR A 6 -12.93 13.47 -8.94
N ILE A 7 -14.10 13.91 -8.47
CA ILE A 7 -14.30 14.22 -7.05
C ILE A 7 -14.06 12.97 -6.19
N ASN A 8 -14.55 11.81 -6.63
CA ASN A 8 -14.27 10.54 -5.96
C ASN A 8 -12.78 10.19 -5.93
N TYR A 9 -12.00 10.53 -6.97
CA TYR A 9 -10.55 10.37 -6.95
C TYR A 9 -9.83 11.30 -5.98
N LEU A 10 -10.30 12.54 -5.80
CA LEU A 10 -9.72 13.51 -4.85
C LEU A 10 -10.11 13.22 -3.39
N VAL A 11 -11.32 12.70 -3.16
CA VAL A 11 -11.82 12.37 -1.82
C VAL A 11 -11.19 11.08 -1.28
N LYS A 12 -10.84 10.12 -2.15
CA LYS A 12 -10.21 8.85 -1.76
C LYS A 12 -8.95 9.02 -0.89
N PRO A 13 -7.96 9.87 -1.25
CA PRO A 13 -6.81 10.17 -0.39
C PRO A 13 -7.18 10.71 0.99
N LEU A 14 -8.17 11.60 1.08
CA LEU A 14 -8.63 12.16 2.37
C LEU A 14 -9.30 11.10 3.24
N LEU A 15 -10.10 10.22 2.63
CA LEU A 15 -10.70 9.08 3.34
C LEU A 15 -9.66 8.06 3.80
N ALA A 16 -8.62 7.83 2.99
CA ALA A 16 -7.49 6.99 3.38
C ALA A 16 -6.74 7.62 4.57
N ALA A 17 -6.49 8.93 4.53
CA ALA A 17 -5.85 9.66 5.63
C ALA A 17 -6.65 9.53 6.92
N LYS A 18 -7.98 9.72 6.84
CA LYS A 18 -8.89 9.51 7.96
C LYS A 18 -8.81 8.09 8.51
N LYS A 19 -8.85 7.07 7.64
CA LYS A 19 -8.76 5.66 8.09
C LYS A 19 -7.45 5.37 8.82
N ILE A 20 -6.33 5.90 8.33
CA ILE A 20 -5.00 5.74 8.92
C ILE A 20 -4.97 6.33 10.33
N THR A 21 -5.57 7.50 10.54
CA THR A 21 -5.50 8.24 11.81
C THR A 21 -6.58 7.86 12.82
N THR A 22 -7.76 7.40 12.37
CA THR A 22 -8.89 7.15 13.29
C THR A 22 -9.14 5.69 13.62
N THR A 23 -8.63 4.75 12.81
CA THR A 23 -8.90 3.32 13.05
C THR A 23 -7.76 2.66 13.81
N SER A 24 -8.08 1.77 14.74
CA SER A 24 -7.07 1.01 15.49
C SER A 24 -6.15 0.20 14.57
N LYS A 25 -6.69 -0.32 13.45
CA LYS A 25 -5.91 -1.02 12.42
C LYS A 25 -4.96 -0.08 11.68
N GLY A 26 -5.41 1.14 11.33
CA GLY A 26 -4.57 2.17 10.72
C GLY A 26 -3.42 2.60 11.63
N ILE A 27 -3.70 2.86 12.90
CA ILE A 27 -2.69 3.23 13.89
C ILE A 27 -1.70 2.08 14.13
N ALA A 28 -2.19 0.84 14.25
CA ALA A 28 -1.36 -0.34 14.47
C ALA A 28 -0.38 -0.62 13.33
N LEU A 29 -0.68 -0.19 12.10
CA LEU A 29 0.26 -0.24 10.98
C LEU A 29 1.18 0.99 10.93
N SER A 30 0.66 2.16 11.27
CA SER A 30 1.39 3.42 11.17
C SER A 30 2.54 3.47 12.18
N VAL A 31 2.33 3.00 13.41
CA VAL A 31 3.34 3.06 14.48
C VAL A 31 4.60 2.25 14.14
N PRO A 32 4.53 0.96 13.76
CA PRO A 32 5.72 0.21 13.32
C PRO A 32 6.37 0.79 12.07
N THR A 33 5.57 1.33 11.16
CA THR A 33 6.09 1.97 9.94
C THR A 33 6.89 3.23 10.27
N ILE A 34 6.38 4.08 11.16
CA ILE A 34 7.09 5.28 11.65
C ILE A 34 8.36 4.88 12.41
N ALA A 35 8.29 3.84 13.26
CA ALA A 35 9.45 3.35 13.99
C ALA A 35 10.57 2.87 13.04
N LEU A 36 10.21 2.14 11.96
CA LEU A 36 11.17 1.74 10.93
C LEU A 36 11.74 2.96 10.18
N LEU A 37 10.88 3.89 9.76
CA LEU A 37 11.30 5.10 9.05
C LEU A 37 12.23 5.98 9.91
N ALA A 38 12.04 5.98 11.23
CA ALA A 38 12.87 6.70 12.19
C ALA A 38 14.31 6.16 12.32
N THR A 39 14.60 4.98 11.75
CA THR A 39 15.97 4.44 11.65
C THR A 39 16.69 4.87 10.37
N PHE A 40 16.00 5.52 9.44
CA PHE A 40 16.64 6.02 8.22
C PHE A 40 17.24 7.39 8.45
N HIS A 41 18.55 7.48 8.28
CA HIS A 41 19.32 8.71 8.53
C HIS A 41 19.48 9.59 7.29
N ILE A 42 19.07 9.09 6.11
CA ILE A 42 19.34 9.74 4.83
C ILE A 42 18.07 9.80 3.99
N GLU A 43 17.74 10.98 3.42
CA GLU A 43 16.59 11.19 2.52
C GLU A 43 16.52 10.13 1.41
N LYS A 44 17.68 9.75 0.84
CA LYS A 44 17.79 8.72 -0.20
C LYS A 44 17.32 7.33 0.28
N GLN A 45 17.55 6.96 1.54
CA GLN A 45 17.09 5.68 2.09
C GLN A 45 15.56 5.66 2.19
N VAL A 46 14.95 6.75 2.68
CA VAL A 46 13.50 6.89 2.78
C VAL A 46 12.85 6.87 1.38
N LEU A 47 13.46 7.55 0.41
CA LEU A 47 13.01 7.56 -0.98
C LEU A 47 13.10 6.17 -1.63
N LEU A 48 14.21 5.45 -1.42
CA LEU A 48 14.39 4.08 -1.90
C LEU A 48 13.35 3.14 -1.28
N PHE A 49 13.10 3.29 0.02
CA PHE A 49 12.06 2.53 0.71
C PHE A 49 10.67 2.80 0.13
N LEU A 50 10.32 4.07 -0.14
CA LEU A 50 9.08 4.42 -0.84
C LEU A 50 9.01 3.78 -2.23
N GLY A 51 10.11 3.79 -2.99
CA GLY A 51 10.18 3.15 -4.30
C GLY A 51 9.92 1.64 -4.24
N VAL A 52 10.50 0.96 -3.23
CA VAL A 52 10.25 -0.46 -2.97
C VAL A 52 8.78 -0.68 -2.60
N LEU A 53 8.19 0.13 -1.73
CA LEU A 53 6.77 0.03 -1.37
C LEU A 53 5.86 0.20 -2.59
N LEU A 54 6.10 1.18 -3.45
CA LEU A 54 5.33 1.38 -4.68
C LEU A 54 5.43 0.17 -5.62
N LEU A 55 6.62 -0.44 -5.75
CA LEU A 55 6.79 -1.67 -6.52
C LEU A 55 5.96 -2.82 -5.91
N PHE A 56 6.00 -2.98 -4.59
CA PHE A 56 5.20 -4.00 -3.89
C PHE A 56 3.70 -3.74 -4.01
N ASP A 57 3.22 -2.49 -3.89
CA ASP A 57 1.80 -2.14 -4.09
C ASP A 57 1.36 -2.47 -5.52
N PHE A 58 2.20 -2.15 -6.51
CA PHE A 58 1.93 -2.49 -7.91
C PHE A 58 1.84 -4.01 -8.14
N VAL A 59 2.84 -4.77 -7.67
CA VAL A 59 2.86 -6.24 -7.80
C VAL A 59 1.67 -6.87 -7.06
N THR A 60 1.39 -6.45 -5.84
CA THR A 60 0.27 -6.98 -5.06
C THR A 60 -1.08 -6.59 -5.68
N GLY A 61 -1.23 -5.39 -6.21
CA GLY A 61 -2.42 -4.95 -6.94
C GLY A 61 -2.68 -5.79 -8.20
N ILE A 62 -1.62 -6.11 -8.94
CA ILE A 62 -1.67 -7.04 -10.08
C ILE A 62 -2.13 -8.44 -9.62
N LEU A 63 -1.54 -8.99 -8.56
CA LEU A 63 -1.91 -10.30 -8.02
C LEU A 63 -3.38 -10.35 -7.58
N VAL A 64 -3.88 -9.28 -6.96
CA VAL A 64 -5.29 -9.16 -6.58
C VAL A 64 -6.17 -9.18 -7.83
N SER A 65 -5.82 -8.42 -8.87
CA SER A 65 -6.57 -8.45 -10.13
C SER A 65 -6.59 -9.84 -10.75
N PHE A 66 -5.47 -10.58 -10.70
CA PHE A 66 -5.42 -11.97 -11.17
C PHE A 66 -6.37 -12.86 -10.38
N LYS A 67 -6.39 -12.73 -9.06
CA LYS A 67 -7.27 -13.51 -8.21
C LYS A 67 -8.74 -13.19 -8.48
N GLU A 68 -9.11 -11.91 -8.50
CA GLU A 68 -10.48 -11.44 -8.77
C GLU A 68 -10.98 -11.92 -10.14
N ALA A 69 -10.18 -11.73 -11.19
CA ALA A 69 -10.56 -12.16 -12.52
C ALA A 69 -10.60 -13.70 -12.63
N LYS A 70 -9.74 -14.42 -11.89
CA LYS A 70 -9.78 -15.87 -11.79
C LYS A 70 -11.07 -16.37 -11.13
N ASP A 71 -11.44 -15.74 -10.02
CA ASP A 71 -12.63 -16.12 -9.26
C ASP A 71 -13.91 -15.77 -10.03
N ASN A 72 -13.94 -14.65 -10.75
CA ASN A 72 -15.08 -14.26 -11.59
C ASN A 72 -15.30 -15.22 -12.75
N ALA A 73 -14.27 -15.55 -13.52
CA ALA A 73 -14.47 -16.46 -14.65
C ALA A 73 -14.72 -17.92 -14.19
N LYS A 74 -14.34 -18.31 -12.96
CA LYS A 74 -14.83 -19.55 -12.34
C LYS A 74 -16.33 -19.51 -12.08
N LYS A 75 -16.84 -18.40 -11.54
CA LYS A 75 -18.28 -18.20 -11.30
C LYS A 75 -19.08 -18.21 -12.61
N ASP A 76 -18.53 -17.62 -13.66
CA ASP A 76 -19.20 -17.55 -14.97
C ASP A 76 -19.12 -18.85 -15.78
N GLY A 77 -18.52 -19.92 -15.25
CA GLY A 77 -18.29 -21.17 -15.97
C GLY A 77 -17.32 -21.06 -17.17
N ARG A 78 -16.66 -19.91 -17.34
CA ARG A 78 -15.72 -19.61 -18.44
C ARG A 78 -14.28 -19.95 -18.13
N PHE A 79 -14.00 -20.49 -16.94
CA PHE A 79 -12.65 -20.95 -16.62
C PHE A 79 -12.36 -22.25 -17.36
N ALA A 80 -11.28 -22.24 -18.14
CA ALA A 80 -10.68 -23.42 -18.72
C ALA A 80 -10.24 -24.41 -17.62
N THR A 81 -11.17 -25.24 -17.13
CA THR A 81 -10.87 -26.46 -16.39
C THR A 81 -10.26 -27.49 -17.35
N LYS A 82 -9.53 -28.47 -16.81
CA LYS A 82 -8.92 -29.58 -17.57
C LYS A 82 -9.91 -30.28 -18.52
N GLU A 83 -11.22 -30.19 -18.22
CA GLU A 83 -12.30 -30.85 -18.95
C GLU A 83 -12.80 -30.08 -20.19
N THR A 84 -12.67 -28.76 -20.26
CA THR A 84 -13.24 -27.94 -21.37
C THR A 84 -12.22 -27.56 -22.45
N THR A 85 -10.94 -27.89 -22.26
CA THR A 85 -9.88 -27.43 -23.17
C THR A 85 -9.15 -28.59 -23.81
N LYS A 86 -9.59 -29.03 -25.00
CA LYS A 86 -8.78 -29.89 -25.88
C LYS A 86 -7.53 -29.08 -26.29
N HIS A 87 -6.38 -29.43 -25.74
CA HIS A 87 -5.26 -28.51 -25.56
C HIS A 87 -4.44 -28.21 -26.84
N ARG A 88 -4.24 -26.92 -27.12
CA ARG A 88 -2.98 -26.40 -27.67
C ARG A 88 -2.36 -25.47 -26.62
N TRP A 89 -1.08 -25.66 -26.32
CA TRP A 89 -0.32 -24.84 -25.37
C TRP A 89 -0.44 -23.33 -25.69
N PHE A 90 -0.47 -22.98 -26.97
CA PHE A 90 -0.67 -21.63 -27.47
C PHE A 90 -2.02 -21.00 -27.06
N THR A 91 -3.12 -21.75 -27.02
CA THR A 91 -4.42 -21.19 -26.63
C THR A 91 -4.46 -20.86 -25.14
N ARG A 92 -3.80 -21.67 -24.30
CA ARG A 92 -3.63 -21.35 -22.88
C ARG A 92 -2.70 -20.15 -22.68
N LEU A 93 -1.63 -20.07 -23.45
CA LEU A 93 -0.69 -18.95 -23.40
C LEU A 93 -1.36 -17.65 -23.86
N MET A 94 -2.10 -17.66 -24.97
CA MET A 94 -2.83 -16.50 -25.49
C MET A 94 -3.97 -16.08 -24.55
N PHE A 95 -4.68 -17.04 -23.94
CA PHE A 95 -5.67 -16.71 -22.92
C PHE A 95 -5.01 -16.05 -21.72
N ARG A 96 -3.88 -16.58 -21.24
CA ARG A 96 -3.06 -15.91 -20.22
C ARG A 96 -2.71 -14.51 -20.70
N ILE A 97 -2.01 -14.34 -21.82
CA ILE A 97 -1.54 -13.04 -22.30
C ILE A 97 -2.69 -12.04 -22.46
N LYS A 98 -3.81 -12.40 -23.09
CA LYS A 98 -4.97 -11.51 -23.28
C LYS A 98 -5.64 -11.15 -21.94
N PHE A 99 -5.65 -12.06 -20.99
CA PHE A 99 -6.13 -11.84 -19.64
C PHE A 99 -5.15 -10.97 -18.82
N TYR A 100 -3.84 -11.18 -18.95
CA TYR A 100 -2.79 -10.31 -18.39
C TYR A 100 -2.91 -8.90 -18.99
N TYR A 101 -3.19 -8.77 -20.28
CA TYR A 101 -3.36 -7.48 -20.97
C TYR A 101 -4.57 -6.70 -20.45
N ASN A 102 -5.73 -7.35 -20.30
CA ASN A 102 -6.92 -6.73 -19.70
C ASN A 102 -6.71 -6.35 -18.22
N VAL A 103 -5.83 -7.06 -17.49
CA VAL A 103 -5.43 -6.72 -16.12
C VAL A 103 -4.45 -5.55 -16.09
N ILE A 104 -3.55 -5.43 -17.06
CA ILE A 104 -2.61 -4.32 -17.20
C ILE A 104 -3.34 -3.03 -17.62
N GLU A 105 -4.35 -3.12 -18.47
CA GLU A 105 -5.19 -1.97 -18.88
C GLU A 105 -6.20 -1.54 -17.79
N SER A 106 -6.18 -2.20 -16.63
CA SER A 106 -7.17 -2.02 -15.58
C SER A 106 -7.07 -0.66 -14.87
N GLU A 107 -8.19 -0.27 -14.25
CA GLU A 107 -8.32 0.88 -13.35
C GLU A 107 -7.20 0.96 -12.29
N LYS A 108 -6.63 -0.20 -11.88
CA LYS A 108 -5.55 -0.25 -10.89
C LYS A 108 -4.24 0.35 -11.38
N LEU A 109 -3.89 0.17 -12.66
CA LEU A 109 -2.67 0.76 -13.21
C LEU A 109 -2.81 2.29 -13.30
N ARG A 110 -4.00 2.78 -13.69
CA ARG A 110 -4.31 4.22 -13.68
C ARG A 110 -4.26 4.82 -12.27
N LEU A 111 -4.81 4.11 -11.28
CA LEU A 111 -4.73 4.50 -9.87
C LEU A 111 -3.29 4.53 -9.35
N SER A 112 -2.48 3.50 -9.64
CA SER A 112 -1.07 3.44 -9.23
C SER A 112 -0.24 4.57 -9.85
N LEU A 113 -0.44 4.85 -11.14
CA LEU A 113 0.23 5.96 -11.83
C LEU A 113 -0.19 7.33 -11.27
N LEU A 114 -1.48 7.51 -10.94
CA LEU A 114 -1.97 8.71 -10.27
C LEU A 114 -1.31 8.90 -8.89
N LYS A 115 -1.27 7.86 -8.06
CA LYS A 115 -0.58 7.92 -6.75
C LYS A 115 0.88 8.32 -6.90
N MET A 116 1.62 7.65 -7.80
CA MET A 116 3.03 7.95 -8.05
C MET A 116 3.22 9.42 -8.46
N THR A 117 2.36 9.91 -9.36
CA THR A 117 2.38 11.31 -9.80
C THR A 117 2.12 12.27 -8.64
N MET A 118 1.11 12.00 -7.80
CA MET A 118 0.81 12.80 -6.62
C MET A 118 1.97 12.83 -5.61
N TYR A 119 2.62 11.69 -5.36
CA TYR A 119 3.77 11.62 -4.48
C TYR A 119 4.97 12.36 -5.03
N MET A 120 5.25 12.25 -6.32
CA MET A 120 6.32 13.03 -6.96
C MET A 120 6.09 14.53 -6.78
N PHE A 121 4.88 15.03 -7.05
CA PHE A 121 4.56 16.44 -6.84
C PHE A 121 4.66 16.87 -5.38
N ALA A 122 4.18 16.05 -4.44
CA ALA A 122 4.28 16.33 -3.01
C ALA A 122 5.74 16.42 -2.55
N ILE A 123 6.60 15.49 -2.99
CA ILE A 123 8.02 15.44 -2.62
C ILE A 123 8.78 16.61 -3.24
N ILE A 124 8.58 16.89 -4.54
CA ILE A 124 9.20 18.02 -5.23
C ILE A 124 8.75 19.34 -4.59
N GLY A 125 7.45 19.49 -4.30
CA GLY A 125 6.90 20.65 -3.63
C GLY A 125 7.50 20.87 -2.25
N ALA A 126 7.57 19.81 -1.43
CA ALA A 126 8.19 19.86 -0.10
C ALA A 126 9.66 20.27 -0.16
N LYS A 127 10.42 19.69 -1.10
CA LYS A 127 11.83 20.01 -1.31
C LYS A 127 12.04 21.46 -1.77
N THR A 128 11.15 21.94 -2.65
CA THR A 128 11.18 23.32 -3.15
C THR A 128 10.90 24.30 -2.01
N ILE A 129 9.85 24.07 -1.21
CA ILE A 129 9.52 24.89 -0.04
C ILE A 129 10.68 24.89 0.96
N GLN A 130 11.21 23.71 1.30
CA GLN A 130 12.35 23.59 2.21
C GLN A 130 13.55 24.39 1.73
N SER A 131 13.85 24.34 0.43
CA SER A 131 14.96 25.10 -0.17
C SER A 131 14.70 26.60 -0.24
N MET A 132 13.49 27.03 -0.62
CA MET A 132 13.10 28.44 -0.73
C MET A 132 13.17 29.15 0.62
N PHE A 133 12.67 28.51 1.67
CA PHE A 133 12.63 29.06 3.02
C PHE A 133 13.86 28.69 3.86
N LYS A 134 14.84 27.96 3.28
CA LYS A 134 16.06 27.48 3.95
C LYS A 134 15.77 26.83 5.31
N ILE A 135 14.73 26.01 5.37
CA ILE A 135 14.25 25.40 6.61
C ILE A 135 15.31 24.39 7.07
N LYS A 136 15.81 24.58 8.29
CA LYS A 136 16.83 23.71 8.88
C LYS A 136 16.23 22.35 9.26
N PRO A 137 17.03 21.26 9.23
CA PRO A 137 16.64 20.00 9.83
C PRO A 137 16.32 20.16 11.32
N PHE A 138 15.45 19.32 11.84
CA PHE A 138 15.05 19.25 13.23
C PHE A 138 15.18 17.81 13.74
N ALA A 139 15.46 17.65 15.04
CA ALA A 139 15.56 16.35 15.67
C ALA A 139 14.27 16.03 16.44
N PHE A 140 13.92 14.75 16.51
CA PHE A 140 12.85 14.27 17.38
C PHE A 140 13.44 13.50 18.56
N SER A 141 12.76 13.51 19.71
CA SER A 141 13.22 12.78 20.91
C SER A 141 13.24 11.27 20.76
N PHE A 142 12.58 10.72 19.73
CA PHE A 142 12.49 9.29 19.46
C PHE A 142 13.42 8.80 18.34
N SER A 143 14.21 9.68 17.73
CA SER A 143 15.05 9.36 16.57
C SER A 143 16.35 10.16 16.58
N GLU A 144 17.47 9.47 16.41
CA GLU A 144 18.79 10.10 16.23
C GLU A 144 18.99 10.67 14.81
N ALA A 145 18.06 10.41 13.89
CA ALA A 145 18.10 10.96 12.54
C ALA A 145 17.69 12.43 12.53
N GLU A 146 18.32 13.22 11.66
CA GLU A 146 17.86 14.57 11.37
C GLU A 146 16.64 14.52 10.44
N TRP A 147 15.53 15.09 10.88
CA TRP A 147 14.29 15.14 10.10
C TRP A 147 14.20 16.44 9.34
N THR A 148 13.83 16.33 8.07
CA THR A 148 13.50 17.46 7.21
C THR A 148 12.04 17.39 6.81
N ILE A 149 11.46 18.50 6.36
CA ILE A 149 10.09 18.51 5.84
C ILE A 149 9.94 17.51 4.69
N THR A 150 10.97 17.40 3.84
CA THR A 150 10.98 16.42 2.74
C THR A 150 10.92 14.98 3.27
N ILE A 151 11.72 14.64 4.29
CA ILE A 151 11.68 13.31 4.93
C ILE A 151 10.31 13.04 5.56
N VAL A 152 9.69 14.03 6.22
CA VAL A 152 8.34 13.89 6.78
C VAL A 152 7.32 13.59 5.68
N VAL A 153 7.37 14.31 4.55
CA VAL A 153 6.45 14.10 3.43
C VAL A 153 6.64 12.71 2.80
N ILE A 154 7.87 12.28 2.56
CA ILE A 154 8.16 10.92 2.06
C ILE A 154 7.66 9.87 3.07
N SER A 155 7.86 10.09 4.37
CA SER A 155 7.41 9.19 5.42
C SER A 155 5.89 9.04 5.45
N ILE A 156 5.15 10.13 5.25
CA ILE A 156 3.70 10.10 5.11
C ILE A 156 3.30 9.24 3.89
N CYS A 157 3.95 9.44 2.73
CA CYS A 157 3.73 8.59 1.55
C CYS A 157 3.97 7.10 1.84
N CYS A 158 5.05 6.76 2.56
CA CYS A 158 5.34 5.39 2.98
C CYS A 158 4.21 4.79 3.84
N ILE A 159 3.67 5.55 4.80
CA ILE A 159 2.56 5.09 5.64
C ILE A 159 1.31 4.79 4.80
N PHE A 160 1.00 5.67 3.83
CA PHE A 160 -0.10 5.44 2.89
C PHE A 160 0.09 4.14 2.08
N GLU A 161 1.31 3.89 1.59
CA GLU A 161 1.58 2.69 0.81
C GLU A 161 1.56 1.41 1.63
N VAL A 162 2.12 1.41 2.85
CA VAL A 162 1.99 0.27 3.76
C VAL A 162 0.51 -0.04 4.03
N HIS A 163 -0.30 0.99 4.26
CA HIS A 163 -1.74 0.81 4.46
C HIS A 163 -2.42 0.26 3.20
N SER A 164 -2.12 0.78 2.01
CA SER A 164 -2.64 0.27 0.72
C SER A 164 -2.33 -1.22 0.55
N ILE A 165 -1.06 -1.61 0.75
CA ILE A 165 -0.61 -2.98 0.60
C ILE A 165 -1.33 -3.90 1.59
N VAL A 166 -1.27 -3.58 2.89
CA VAL A 166 -1.70 -4.50 3.94
C VAL A 166 -3.23 -4.55 4.07
N MET A 167 -3.91 -3.39 4.06
CA MET A 167 -5.35 -3.33 4.28
C MET A 167 -6.18 -3.59 3.02
N GLU A 168 -5.68 -3.22 1.86
CA GLU A 168 -6.42 -3.39 0.61
C GLU A 168 -5.96 -4.64 -0.14
N ASN A 169 -4.67 -4.71 -0.51
CA ASN A 169 -4.23 -5.76 -1.43
C ASN A 169 -4.10 -7.13 -0.74
N VAL A 170 -3.38 -7.20 0.37
CA VAL A 170 -3.16 -8.46 1.11
C VAL A 170 -4.48 -9.03 1.62
N LYS A 171 -5.38 -8.17 2.11
CA LYS A 171 -6.73 -8.59 2.54
C LYS A 171 -7.54 -9.21 1.38
N LYS A 172 -7.52 -8.58 0.20
CA LYS A 172 -8.19 -9.14 -1.00
C LYS A 172 -7.54 -10.44 -1.49
N LEU A 173 -6.24 -10.62 -1.26
CA LEU A 173 -5.56 -11.91 -1.48
C LEU A 173 -6.01 -13.00 -0.52
N GLY A 174 -6.77 -12.66 0.54
CA GLY A 174 -7.35 -13.61 1.49
C GLY A 174 -6.49 -13.82 2.74
N TYR A 175 -5.47 -12.98 2.93
CA TYR A 175 -4.65 -12.98 4.14
C TYR A 175 -5.06 -11.79 5.00
N ASP A 176 -5.60 -12.03 6.19
CA ASP A 176 -5.82 -10.94 7.16
C ASP A 176 -4.61 -10.85 8.10
N LEU A 177 -3.56 -10.16 7.63
CA LEU A 177 -2.33 -9.96 8.41
C LEU A 177 -2.61 -9.18 9.70
N ILE A 178 -3.54 -8.23 9.66
CA ILE A 178 -3.82 -7.37 10.81
C ILE A 178 -4.53 -8.16 11.90
N ASP A 179 -5.52 -8.97 11.55
CA ASP A 179 -6.23 -9.75 12.58
C ASP A 179 -5.31 -10.77 13.24
N LYS A 180 -4.35 -11.34 12.50
CA LYS A 180 -3.26 -12.16 13.09
C LYS A 180 -2.34 -11.36 14.00
N LEU A 181 -1.98 -10.13 13.63
CA LEU A 181 -1.15 -9.27 14.48
C LEU A 181 -1.89 -8.94 15.78
N PHE A 182 -3.17 -8.57 15.70
CA PHE A 182 -4.01 -8.29 16.86
C PHE A 182 -4.24 -9.51 17.74
N SER A 183 -4.36 -10.71 17.17
CA SER A 183 -4.49 -11.93 17.98
C SER A 183 -3.23 -12.16 18.83
N VAL A 184 -2.04 -12.00 18.25
CA VAL A 184 -0.77 -12.09 18.99
C VAL A 184 -0.68 -11.03 20.08
N PHE A 185 -1.05 -9.78 19.79
CA PHE A 185 -1.07 -8.71 20.79
C PHE A 185 -2.06 -8.98 21.95
N ARG A 186 -3.22 -9.57 21.66
CA ARG A 186 -4.18 -9.95 22.70
C ARG A 186 -3.63 -11.06 23.58
N SER A 187 -3.08 -12.12 22.99
CA SER A 187 -2.44 -13.20 23.73
C SER A 187 -1.30 -12.69 24.61
N TYR A 188 -0.46 -11.78 24.09
CA TYR A 188 0.58 -11.14 24.90
C TYR A 188 0.01 -10.33 26.07
N LYS A 189 -1.09 -9.58 25.85
CA LYS A 189 -1.74 -8.79 26.90
C LYS A 189 -2.38 -9.68 27.98
N GLU A 190 -2.93 -10.82 27.60
CA GLU A 190 -3.48 -11.83 28.51
C GLU A 190 -2.37 -12.42 29.37
N ILE A 191 -1.28 -12.91 28.76
CA ILE A 191 -0.09 -13.41 29.46
C ILE A 191 0.45 -12.37 30.44
N LYS A 192 0.59 -11.11 30.01
CA LYS A 192 1.08 -10.04 30.88
C LYS A 192 0.18 -9.76 32.08
N LYS A 193 -1.14 -10.00 31.96
CA LYS A 193 -2.07 -9.84 33.09
C LYS A 193 -1.91 -10.96 34.10
N GLU A 194 -1.79 -12.21 33.64
CA GLU A 194 -1.55 -13.37 34.51
C GLU A 194 -0.28 -13.17 35.35
N PHE A 195 0.82 -12.72 34.75
CA PHE A 195 2.07 -12.40 35.47
C PHE A 195 2.03 -11.16 36.38
N LYS A 196 0.94 -10.38 36.36
CA LYS A 196 0.78 -9.19 37.21
C LYS A 196 -0.12 -9.43 38.42
N GLU A 197 -0.84 -10.56 38.41
CA GLU A 197 -1.73 -11.00 39.48
C GLU A 197 -1.05 -12.03 40.41
N GLU A 198 0.16 -12.50 40.04
CA GLU A 198 1.15 -13.14 40.93
C GLU A 198 2.08 -12.10 41.59
#